data_AF-A0A1S3ID39-F1
#
_entry.id   AF-A0A1S3ID39-F1
#
_cell.length_a   1.000
_cell.length_b   1.000
_cell.length_c   1.000
_cell.angle_alpha   90.00
_cell.angle_beta   90.00
_cell.angle_gamma   90.00
#
_symmetry.space_group_name_H-M   'P 1'
#
loop_
_entity.id
_entity.type
_entity.pdbx_description
1 polymer ?
#
loop_
_entity_poly.entity_id
_entity_poly.type
_entity_poly.pdbx_seq_one_letter_code
_entity_poly.pdbx_strand_id
1 'polypeptide(L)'
;MKILLAVCVLITIVTGQTTSPFPRTTTGKSCNLCDQNAQLRDLLQSLEGTLAEVSQQVITVVSQLSAQENRQSAMRDEQKKMSTQIAELGIKQNQVLETLAYHNASLARIEQEFQSMAYGVVGDRQLLGRQETYIKTLTGLVTDQGKLLAAQIQKLDDEKKLLESLKRDPTHCTRAGVFHAQSPSGGYQLTFEDAKQLCAKYGAAIATHAQLTAAWNDGLDVCACGWLADGDAGYPIHKARPGCLSYAGIHSGTNSWCKQTLIAKTGRADVYCFKQ
;
A
#
# COMPACT_ATOMS: atom_id res chain seq x y z
N MET A 1 -9.19 27.10 -0.46
CA MET A 1 -9.88 28.41 -0.41
C MET A 1 -11.08 28.44 0.54
N LYS A 2 -12.00 27.46 0.53
CA LYS A 2 -13.18 27.46 1.44
C LYS A 2 -12.86 27.32 2.94
N ILE A 3 -11.73 26.71 3.30
CA ILE A 3 -11.31 26.52 4.71
C ILE A 3 -10.70 27.81 5.30
N LEU A 4 -9.99 28.62 4.51
CA LEU A 4 -9.43 29.90 4.98
C LEU A 4 -10.52 30.91 5.37
N LEU A 5 -11.64 30.93 4.65
CA LEU A 5 -12.78 31.80 4.96
C LEU A 5 -13.48 31.39 6.27
N ALA A 6 -13.55 30.10 6.59
CA ALA A 6 -14.14 29.61 7.84
C ALA A 6 -13.27 29.95 9.06
N VAL A 7 -11.94 29.87 8.91
CA VAL A 7 -10.98 30.22 9.98
C VAL A 7 -10.95 31.73 10.23
N CYS A 8 -11.05 32.56 9.19
CA CYS A 8 -11.18 34.02 9.36
C CYS A 8 -12.46 34.42 10.10
N VAL A 9 -13.60 33.81 9.81
CA VAL A 9 -14.88 34.13 10.50
C VAL A 9 -14.86 33.73 11.97
N LEU A 10 -14.19 32.62 12.32
CA LEU A 10 -14.03 32.20 13.72
C LEU A 10 -13.11 33.12 14.52
N ILE A 11 -12.05 33.67 13.91
CA ILE A 11 -11.11 34.58 14.58
C ILE A 11 -11.80 35.94 14.90
N THR A 12 -12.67 36.44 14.01
CA THR A 12 -13.38 37.72 14.23
C THR A 12 -14.44 37.64 15.34
N ILE A 13 -14.99 36.45 15.60
CA ILE A 13 -15.96 36.23 16.68
C ILE A 13 -15.25 36.17 18.05
N VAL A 14 -13.99 35.70 18.08
CA VAL A 14 -13.20 35.55 19.32
C VAL A 14 -12.60 36.88 19.80
N THR A 15 -12.26 37.82 18.91
CA THR A 15 -11.61 39.08 19.31
C THR A 15 -12.60 40.20 19.66
N GLY A 16 -13.80 39.88 20.16
CA GLY A 16 -14.83 40.85 20.55
C GLY A 16 -14.32 41.92 21.51
N GLN A 17 -13.76 43.01 20.96
CA GLN A 17 -13.32 44.18 21.70
C GLN A 17 -14.56 44.91 22.23
N THR A 18 -14.87 44.68 23.50
CA THR A 18 -15.78 45.53 24.26
C THR A 18 -14.94 46.38 25.21
N THR A 19 -14.66 47.61 24.79
CA THR A 19 -14.14 48.65 25.67
C THR A 19 -15.30 49.14 26.55
N SER A 20 -15.21 48.90 27.85
CA SER A 20 -16.15 49.43 28.85
C SER A 20 -15.49 50.56 29.65
N PRO A 21 -16.13 51.74 29.84
CA PRO A 21 -15.61 52.81 30.67
C PRO A 21 -16.50 53.05 31.90
N PHE A 22 -16.19 52.56 33.10
CA PHE A 22 -16.75 53.14 34.35
C PHE A 22 -15.81 52.94 35.56
N PRO A 23 -15.85 53.85 36.57
CA PRO A 23 -14.78 54.12 37.53
C PRO A 23 -14.89 53.35 38.85
N ARG A 24 -13.79 53.36 39.62
CA ARG A 24 -13.66 52.73 40.94
C ARG A 24 -14.37 53.53 42.03
N THR A 25 -15.16 52.84 42.85
CA THR A 25 -15.43 53.25 44.24
C THR A 25 -15.15 52.10 45.19
N THR A 26 -14.43 52.44 46.26
CA THR A 26 -14.02 51.60 47.38
C THR A 26 -15.16 51.40 48.37
N THR A 27 -15.38 50.18 48.86
CA THR A 27 -15.70 49.91 50.28
C THR A 27 -15.61 48.41 50.55
N GLY A 28 -14.86 48.05 51.58
CA GLY A 28 -14.63 46.67 52.00
C GLY A 28 -15.87 46.01 52.59
N LYS A 29 -16.25 44.88 51.99
CA LYS A 29 -16.86 43.71 52.64
C LYS A 29 -16.26 42.48 51.96
N SER A 30 -15.76 41.53 52.74
CA SER A 30 -15.21 40.26 52.24
C SER A 30 -16.25 39.57 51.36
N CYS A 31 -15.98 39.44 50.07
CA CYS A 31 -16.97 39.01 49.08
C CYS A 31 -16.53 37.66 48.51
N ASN A 32 -17.22 36.57 48.89
CA ASN A 32 -17.11 35.25 48.25
C ASN A 32 -17.24 35.34 46.70
N LEU A 33 -17.88 36.40 46.18
CA LEU A 33 -17.96 36.66 44.74
C LEU A 33 -16.63 37.11 44.09
N CYS A 34 -15.70 37.72 44.83
CA CYS A 34 -14.39 38.08 44.29
C CYS A 34 -13.52 36.83 44.10
N ASP A 35 -13.58 35.89 45.04
CA ASP A 35 -12.88 34.61 44.96
C ASP A 35 -13.48 33.71 43.86
N GLN A 36 -14.81 33.68 43.71
CA GLN A 36 -15.47 33.00 42.59
C GLN A 36 -15.12 33.63 41.23
N ASN A 37 -14.98 34.97 41.14
CA ASN A 37 -14.54 35.64 39.91
C ASN A 37 -13.06 35.39 39.58
N ALA A 38 -12.20 35.21 40.59
CA ALA A 38 -10.80 34.81 40.39
C ALA A 38 -10.73 33.36 39.88
N GLN A 39 -11.44 32.43 40.53
CA GLN A 39 -11.55 31.04 40.09
C GLN A 39 -12.09 30.91 38.66
N LEU A 40 -13.08 31.73 38.28
CA LEU A 40 -13.64 31.73 36.93
C LEU A 40 -12.63 32.24 35.87
N ARG A 41 -11.80 33.23 36.22
CA ARG A 41 -10.71 33.71 35.35
C ARG A 41 -9.61 32.67 35.20
N ASP A 42 -9.23 32.00 36.28
CA ASP A 42 -8.23 30.94 36.25
C ASP A 42 -8.70 29.75 35.39
N LEU A 43 -9.99 29.39 35.50
CA LEU A 43 -10.62 28.39 34.64
C LEU A 43 -10.64 28.82 33.17
N LEU A 44 -11.00 30.08 32.88
CA LEU A 44 -10.98 30.65 31.52
C LEU A 44 -9.57 30.61 30.92
N GLN A 45 -8.55 30.99 31.68
CA GLN A 45 -7.17 31.00 31.22
C GLN A 45 -6.63 29.58 31.02
N SER A 46 -7.04 28.62 31.86
CA SER A 46 -6.77 27.19 31.65
C SER A 46 -7.46 26.67 30.40
N LEU A 47 -8.71 27.06 30.14
CA LEU A 47 -9.46 26.69 28.94
C LEU A 47 -8.80 27.26 27.68
N GLU A 48 -8.38 28.52 27.69
CA GLU A 48 -7.63 29.14 26.60
C GLU A 48 -6.29 28.43 26.33
N GLY A 49 -5.58 28.03 27.39
CA GLY A 49 -4.36 27.22 27.30
C GLY A 49 -4.62 25.86 26.64
N THR A 50 -5.64 25.13 27.09
CA THR A 50 -6.01 23.85 26.47
C THR A 50 -6.47 24.00 25.03
N LEU A 51 -7.21 25.07 24.70
CA LEU A 51 -7.66 25.36 23.34
C LEU A 51 -6.47 25.66 22.41
N ALA A 52 -5.49 26.42 22.88
CA ALA A 52 -4.26 26.70 22.14
C ALA A 52 -3.46 25.42 21.88
N GLU A 53 -3.34 24.54 22.87
CA GLU A 53 -2.64 23.26 22.74
C GLU A 53 -3.33 22.34 21.74
N VAL A 54 -4.66 22.18 21.84
CA VAL A 54 -5.46 21.41 20.88
C VAL A 54 -5.37 22.00 19.48
N SER A 55 -5.41 23.33 19.34
CA SER A 55 -5.25 24.00 18.05
C SER A 55 -3.90 23.68 17.40
N GLN A 56 -2.82 23.71 18.18
CA GLN A 56 -1.49 23.38 17.70
C GLN A 56 -1.37 21.91 17.30
N GLN A 57 -1.94 21.00 18.08
CA GLN A 57 -2.01 19.57 17.74
C GLN A 57 -2.76 19.33 16.42
N VAL A 58 -3.89 20.01 16.20
CA VAL A 58 -4.65 19.92 14.94
C VAL A 58 -3.82 20.41 13.75
N ILE A 59 -3.10 21.53 13.88
CA ILE A 59 -2.22 22.05 12.82
C ILE A 59 -1.13 21.03 12.47
N THR A 60 -0.49 20.45 13.48
CA THR A 60 0.53 19.42 13.31
C THR A 60 -0.03 18.21 12.56
N VAL A 61 -1.16 17.66 13.00
CA VAL A 61 -1.78 16.49 12.36
C VAL A 61 -2.17 16.80 10.91
N VAL A 62 -2.75 17.96 10.63
CA VAL A 62 -3.12 18.37 9.26
C VAL A 62 -1.88 18.48 8.35
N SER A 63 -0.78 19.03 8.85
CA SER A 63 0.48 19.11 8.08
C SER A 63 1.05 17.73 7.78
N GLN A 64 0.99 16.79 8.74
CA GLN A 64 1.45 15.42 8.58
C GLN A 64 0.60 14.65 7.56
N LEU A 65 -0.74 14.81 7.61
CA LEU A 65 -1.66 14.21 6.65
C LEU A 65 -1.40 14.71 5.22
N SER A 66 -1.19 16.01 5.03
CA SER A 66 -0.86 16.56 3.71
C SER A 66 0.47 16.01 3.18
N ALA A 67 1.49 15.88 4.04
CA ALA A 67 2.76 15.27 3.66
C ALA A 67 2.58 13.79 3.28
N GLN A 68 1.72 13.06 3.99
CA GLN A 68 1.42 11.66 3.71
C GLN A 68 0.66 11.47 2.39
N GLU A 69 -0.31 12.32 2.08
CA GLU A 69 -1.02 12.29 0.79
C GLU A 69 -0.08 12.53 -0.39
N ASN A 70 0.84 13.49 -0.26
CA ASN A 70 1.85 13.76 -1.28
C ASN A 70 2.79 12.55 -1.50
N ARG A 71 3.25 11.92 -0.41
CA ARG A 71 4.05 10.68 -0.50
C ARG A 71 3.29 9.54 -1.18
N GLN A 72 2.01 9.36 -0.84
CA GLN A 72 1.16 8.35 -1.50
C GLN A 72 0.90 8.67 -2.97
N SER A 73 0.84 9.94 -3.37
CA SER A 73 0.74 10.31 -4.79
C SER A 73 2.01 9.94 -5.53
N ALA A 74 3.19 10.30 -4.97
CA ALA A 74 4.48 9.98 -5.57
C ALA A 74 4.67 8.46 -5.79
N MET A 75 4.35 7.64 -4.79
CA MET A 75 4.43 6.18 -4.92
C MET A 75 3.48 5.63 -6.00
N ARG A 76 2.28 6.20 -6.15
CA ARG A 76 1.33 5.80 -7.20
C ARG A 76 1.86 6.15 -8.59
N ASP A 77 2.51 7.31 -8.73
CA ASP A 77 3.10 7.73 -10.00
C ASP A 77 4.29 6.84 -10.38
N GLU A 78 5.13 6.45 -9.42
CA GLU A 78 6.20 5.47 -9.63
C GLU A 78 5.65 4.09 -10.01
N GLN A 79 4.61 3.60 -9.32
CA GLN A 79 3.97 2.33 -9.65
C GLN A 79 3.40 2.34 -11.07
N LYS A 80 2.81 3.46 -11.50
CA LYS A 80 2.30 3.63 -12.87
C LYS A 80 3.43 3.60 -13.89
N LYS A 81 4.53 4.29 -13.62
CA LYS A 81 5.73 4.28 -14.47
C LYS A 81 6.32 2.86 -14.60
N MET A 82 6.42 2.14 -13.50
CA MET A 82 6.90 0.75 -13.48
C MET A 82 5.96 -0.18 -14.25
N SER A 83 4.64 -0.01 -14.13
CA SER A 83 3.65 -0.77 -14.90
C SER A 83 3.79 -0.56 -16.41
N THR A 84 4.00 0.70 -16.85
CA THR A 84 4.26 1.01 -18.26
C THR A 84 5.56 0.37 -18.76
N GLN A 85 6.64 0.42 -17.98
CA GLN A 85 7.91 -0.22 -18.34
C GLN A 85 7.77 -1.74 -18.50
N ILE A 86 7.02 -2.40 -17.63
CA ILE A 86 6.75 -3.84 -17.74
C ILE A 86 5.97 -4.15 -19.04
N ALA A 87 4.98 -3.33 -19.40
CA ALA A 87 4.22 -3.51 -20.64
C ALA A 87 5.10 -3.34 -21.89
N GLU A 88 5.97 -2.32 -21.92
CA GLU A 88 6.92 -2.10 -23.02
C GLU A 88 7.92 -3.26 -23.16
N LEU A 89 8.44 -3.76 -22.04
CA LEU A 89 9.33 -4.94 -22.05
C LEU A 89 8.61 -6.19 -22.57
N GLY A 90 7.33 -6.38 -22.21
CA GLY A 90 6.52 -7.47 -22.76
C GLY A 90 6.34 -7.39 -24.28
N ILE A 91 6.11 -6.19 -24.82
CA ILE A 91 6.02 -5.97 -26.28
C ILE A 91 7.35 -6.29 -26.96
N LYS A 92 8.47 -5.78 -26.42
CA LYS A 92 9.81 -6.07 -26.94
C LYS A 92 10.13 -7.56 -26.91
N GLN A 93 9.76 -8.26 -25.83
CA GLN A 93 9.93 -9.71 -25.73
C GLN A 93 9.15 -10.45 -26.83
N ASN A 94 7.90 -10.06 -27.08
CA ASN A 94 7.08 -10.70 -28.12
C ASN A 94 7.65 -10.45 -29.54
N GLN A 95 8.12 -9.24 -29.83
CA GLN A 95 8.77 -8.93 -31.11
C GLN A 95 10.03 -9.77 -31.36
N VAL A 96 10.85 -9.99 -30.31
CA VAL A 96 12.04 -10.83 -30.43
C VAL A 96 11.66 -12.29 -30.67
N LEU A 97 10.61 -12.80 -30.02
CA LEU A 97 10.10 -14.15 -30.26
C LEU A 97 9.59 -14.34 -31.69
N GLU A 98 8.87 -13.36 -32.24
CA GLU A 98 8.41 -13.39 -33.64
C GLU A 98 9.59 -13.35 -34.62
N THR A 99 10.61 -12.53 -34.34
CA THR A 99 11.84 -12.43 -35.16
C THR A 99 12.62 -13.74 -35.15
N LEU A 100 12.74 -14.38 -33.98
CA LEU A 100 13.37 -15.70 -33.82
C LEU A 100 12.62 -16.79 -34.58
N ALA A 101 11.28 -16.80 -34.49
CA ALA A 101 10.45 -17.76 -35.22
C ALA A 101 10.61 -17.64 -36.74
N TYR A 102 10.66 -16.41 -37.25
CA TYR A 102 10.89 -16.13 -38.68
C TYR A 102 12.26 -16.65 -39.13
N HIS A 103 13.34 -16.30 -38.42
CA HIS A 103 14.69 -16.74 -38.80
C HIS A 103 14.88 -18.25 -38.70
N ASN A 104 14.27 -18.92 -37.71
CA ASN A 104 14.29 -20.38 -37.62
C ASN A 104 13.58 -21.04 -38.83
N ALA A 105 12.44 -20.50 -39.26
CA ALA A 105 11.73 -21.00 -40.45
C ALA A 105 12.52 -20.76 -41.74
N SER A 106 13.22 -19.63 -41.87
CA SER A 106 14.10 -19.34 -43.00
C SER A 106 15.32 -20.27 -43.04
N LEU A 107 15.95 -20.54 -41.89
CA LEU A 107 17.07 -21.48 -41.78
C LEU A 107 16.66 -22.90 -42.21
N ALA A 108 15.50 -23.38 -41.78
CA ALA A 108 14.99 -24.69 -42.19
C ALA A 108 14.76 -24.80 -43.71
N ARG A 109 14.30 -23.71 -44.37
CA ARG A 109 14.15 -23.68 -45.83
C ARG A 109 15.49 -23.72 -46.55
N ILE A 110 16.47 -22.95 -46.06
CA ILE A 110 17.82 -22.93 -46.62
C ILE A 110 18.48 -24.31 -46.46
N GLU A 111 18.31 -24.99 -45.32
CA GLU A 111 18.77 -26.37 -45.12
C GLU A 111 18.13 -27.34 -46.12
N GLN A 112 16.82 -27.21 -46.37
CA GLN A 112 16.10 -28.06 -47.34
C GLN A 112 16.56 -27.81 -48.79
N GLU A 113 16.77 -26.56 -49.19
CA GLU A 113 17.30 -26.21 -50.51
C GLU A 113 18.76 -26.66 -50.70
N PHE A 114 19.58 -26.58 -49.64
CA PHE A 114 20.95 -27.08 -49.68
C PHE A 114 20.99 -28.59 -49.82
N GLN A 115 20.12 -29.32 -49.11
CA GLN A 115 19.97 -30.77 -49.28
C GLN A 115 19.53 -31.13 -50.70
N SER A 116 18.59 -30.39 -51.32
CA SER A 116 18.13 -30.70 -52.67
C SER A 116 19.17 -30.39 -53.76
N MET A 117 19.99 -29.35 -53.58
CA MET A 117 21.10 -29.03 -54.49
C MET A 117 22.27 -30.02 -54.40
N ALA A 118 22.54 -30.60 -53.22
CA ALA A 118 23.59 -31.61 -53.03
C ALA A 118 23.34 -32.92 -53.81
N TYR A 119 22.09 -33.20 -54.22
CA TYR A 119 21.73 -34.36 -55.03
C TYR A 119 21.76 -34.09 -56.55
N GLY A 120 22.01 -32.86 -57.01
CA GLY A 120 21.79 -32.45 -58.41
C GLY A 120 23.02 -32.09 -59.26
N VAL A 121 24.07 -31.47 -58.73
CA VAL A 121 25.19 -30.96 -59.56
C VAL A 121 26.52 -31.00 -58.79
N VAL A 122 27.59 -31.44 -59.46
CA VAL A 122 28.99 -31.21 -59.02
C VAL A 122 29.29 -29.71 -59.19
N GLY A 123 28.78 -28.91 -58.25
CA GLY A 123 29.09 -27.49 -58.12
C GLY A 123 30.41 -27.31 -57.39
N ASP A 124 31.14 -26.25 -57.74
CA ASP A 124 32.48 -25.91 -57.27
C ASP A 124 32.62 -26.05 -55.75
N ARG A 125 33.35 -27.08 -55.29
CA ARG A 125 33.40 -27.55 -53.89
C ARG A 125 33.84 -26.44 -52.92
N GLN A 126 34.60 -25.46 -53.41
CA GLN A 126 35.05 -24.31 -52.63
C GLN A 126 33.94 -23.28 -52.36
N LEU A 127 33.02 -23.04 -53.29
CA LEU A 127 31.90 -22.11 -53.12
C LEU A 127 30.88 -22.67 -52.12
N LEU A 128 30.57 -23.97 -52.23
CA LEU A 128 29.73 -24.68 -51.26
C LEU A 128 30.35 -24.64 -49.86
N GLY A 129 31.67 -24.86 -49.73
CA GLY A 129 32.37 -24.77 -48.44
C GLY A 129 32.36 -23.37 -47.82
N ARG A 130 32.47 -22.30 -48.62
CA ARG A 130 32.32 -20.91 -48.13
C ARG A 130 30.90 -20.60 -47.66
N GLN A 131 29.88 -21.03 -48.41
CA GLN A 131 28.49 -20.81 -48.01
C GLN A 131 28.15 -21.58 -46.73
N GLU A 132 28.61 -22.82 -46.61
CA GLU A 132 28.41 -23.63 -45.40
C GLU A 132 29.10 -23.00 -44.16
N THR A 133 30.28 -22.40 -44.35
CA THR A 133 30.98 -21.66 -43.29
C THR A 133 30.24 -20.39 -42.89
N TYR A 134 29.71 -19.63 -43.86
CA TYR A 134 28.94 -18.41 -43.63
C TYR A 134 27.63 -18.71 -42.89
N ILE A 135 26.90 -19.77 -43.28
CA ILE A 135 25.69 -20.24 -42.61
C ILE A 135 26.01 -20.66 -41.17
N LYS A 136 27.04 -21.50 -40.94
CA LYS A 136 27.45 -21.90 -39.58
C LYS A 136 27.78 -20.70 -38.68
N THR A 137 28.43 -19.68 -39.24
CA THR A 137 28.78 -18.46 -38.50
C THR A 137 27.52 -17.67 -38.11
N LEU A 138 26.58 -17.51 -39.05
CA LEU A 138 25.30 -16.83 -38.79
C LEU A 138 24.43 -17.60 -37.79
N THR A 139 24.31 -18.93 -37.93
CA THR A 139 23.57 -19.77 -36.99
C THR A 139 24.19 -19.70 -35.59
N GLY A 140 25.52 -19.68 -35.48
CA GLY A 140 26.24 -19.47 -34.22
C GLY A 140 25.88 -18.13 -33.56
N LEU A 141 25.95 -17.03 -34.31
CA LEU A 141 25.58 -15.68 -33.85
C LEU A 141 24.13 -15.59 -33.36
N VAL A 142 23.18 -16.15 -34.12
CA VAL A 142 21.75 -16.17 -33.74
C VAL A 142 21.53 -17.01 -32.48
N THR A 143 22.23 -18.16 -32.39
CA THR A 143 22.16 -19.03 -31.19
C THR A 143 22.71 -18.32 -29.96
N ASP A 144 23.85 -17.64 -30.07
CA ASP A 144 24.49 -16.95 -28.95
C ASP A 144 23.70 -15.72 -28.49
N GLN A 145 23.10 -14.97 -29.43
CA GLN A 145 22.12 -13.93 -29.08
C GLN A 145 20.87 -14.51 -28.41
N GLY A 146 20.36 -15.64 -28.90
CA GLY A 146 19.24 -16.36 -28.29
C GLY A 146 19.54 -16.80 -26.84
N LYS A 147 20.75 -17.29 -26.57
CA LYS A 147 21.19 -17.66 -25.21
C LYS A 147 21.27 -16.44 -24.28
N LEU A 148 21.82 -15.31 -24.77
CA LEU A 148 21.90 -14.08 -23.98
C LEU A 148 20.51 -13.57 -23.60
N LEU A 149 19.58 -13.58 -24.55
CA LEU A 149 18.20 -13.17 -24.32
C LEU A 149 17.49 -14.13 -23.36
N ALA A 150 17.68 -15.44 -23.53
CA ALA A 150 17.12 -16.44 -22.62
C ALA A 150 17.61 -16.24 -21.17
N ALA A 151 18.88 -15.90 -20.97
CA ALA A 151 19.43 -15.58 -19.65
C ALA A 151 18.78 -14.31 -19.05
N GLN A 152 18.52 -13.28 -19.86
CA GLN A 152 17.80 -12.08 -19.43
C GLN A 152 16.35 -12.37 -19.06
N ILE A 153 15.65 -13.19 -19.85
CA ILE A 153 14.28 -13.64 -19.56
C ILE A 153 14.24 -14.43 -18.25
N GLN A 154 15.21 -15.32 -18.04
CA GLN A 154 15.30 -16.09 -16.81
C GLN A 154 15.46 -15.18 -15.59
N LYS A 155 16.32 -14.17 -15.68
CA LYS A 155 16.48 -13.18 -14.60
C LYS A 155 15.17 -12.46 -14.27
N LEU A 156 14.40 -12.05 -15.28
CA LEU A 156 13.11 -11.41 -15.09
C LEU A 156 12.07 -12.38 -14.50
N ASP A 157 12.08 -13.65 -14.89
CA ASP A 157 11.21 -14.68 -14.33
C ASP A 157 11.53 -14.93 -12.84
N ASP A 158 12.81 -14.91 -12.47
CA ASP A 158 13.24 -15.06 -11.09
C ASP A 158 12.86 -13.83 -10.23
N GLU A 159 13.02 -12.61 -10.74
CA GLU A 159 12.53 -11.38 -10.09
C GLU A 159 11.00 -11.40 -9.93
N LYS A 160 10.27 -11.90 -10.94
CA LYS A 160 8.81 -12.08 -10.86
C LYS A 160 8.43 -13.10 -9.79
N LYS A 161 9.14 -14.24 -9.70
CA LYS A 161 8.92 -15.23 -8.63
C LYS A 161 9.14 -14.62 -7.26
N LEU A 162 10.17 -13.80 -7.10
CA LEU A 162 10.43 -13.08 -5.86
C LEU A 162 9.26 -12.15 -5.51
N LEU A 163 8.78 -11.34 -6.48
CA LEU A 163 7.64 -10.46 -6.27
C LEU A 163 6.36 -11.24 -5.89
N GLU A 164 6.11 -12.36 -6.55
CA GLU A 164 4.97 -13.24 -6.22
C GLU A 164 5.12 -13.90 -4.84
N SER A 165 6.34 -14.15 -4.38
CA SER A 165 6.59 -14.62 -3.02
C SER A 165 6.30 -13.52 -1.98
N LEU A 166 6.72 -12.28 -2.25
CA LEU A 166 6.46 -11.13 -1.38
C LEU A 166 4.97 -10.81 -1.27
N LYS A 167 4.20 -10.96 -2.36
CA LYS A 167 2.73 -10.79 -2.34
C LYS A 167 2.01 -11.83 -1.45
N ARG A 168 2.59 -13.02 -1.29
CA ARG A 168 2.02 -14.10 -0.47
C ARG A 168 2.44 -14.02 0.99
N ASP A 169 3.52 -13.32 1.30
CA ASP A 169 3.98 -13.11 2.67
C ASP A 169 3.15 -12.00 3.34
N PRO A 170 2.31 -12.32 4.33
CA PRO A 170 1.49 -11.32 4.99
C PRO A 170 2.33 -10.28 5.75
N THR A 171 3.60 -10.57 6.07
CA THR A 171 4.47 -9.65 6.81
C THR A 171 5.03 -8.51 5.93
N HIS A 172 4.96 -8.61 4.60
CA HIS A 172 5.51 -7.62 3.68
C HIS A 172 4.89 -6.21 3.86
N CYS A 173 3.63 -6.13 4.29
CA CYS A 173 2.91 -4.86 4.49
C CYS A 173 2.72 -4.52 5.98
N THR A 174 3.75 -4.75 6.80
CA THR A 174 3.71 -4.45 8.24
C THR A 174 3.75 -2.93 8.50
N ARG A 175 2.90 -2.46 9.43
CA ARG A 175 2.83 -1.06 9.90
C ARG A 175 2.79 -1.05 11.42
N ALA A 176 3.67 -0.29 12.05
CA ALA A 176 3.88 -0.32 13.50
C ALA A 176 3.86 -1.75 14.12
N GLY A 177 4.52 -2.72 13.45
CA GLY A 177 4.56 -4.13 13.89
C GLY A 177 3.30 -4.96 13.61
N VAL A 178 2.21 -4.36 13.09
CA VAL A 178 0.97 -5.06 12.74
C VAL A 178 0.90 -5.38 11.25
N PHE A 179 0.46 -6.58 10.91
CA PHE A 179 0.16 -6.99 9.55
C PHE A 179 -1.15 -7.78 9.48
N HIS A 180 -1.78 -7.80 8.30
CA HIS A 180 -3.00 -8.54 8.02
C HIS A 180 -2.66 -9.90 7.41
N ALA A 181 -3.37 -10.95 7.83
CA ALA A 181 -3.23 -12.29 7.27
C ALA A 181 -4.61 -12.93 7.03
N GLN A 182 -4.74 -13.59 5.88
CA GLN A 182 -5.93 -14.35 5.49
C GLN A 182 -5.68 -15.86 5.62
N SER A 183 -6.76 -16.63 5.56
CA SER A 183 -6.63 -18.08 5.37
C SER A 183 -5.82 -18.40 4.11
N PRO A 184 -4.97 -19.45 4.10
CA PRO A 184 -4.29 -19.93 2.90
C PRO A 184 -5.24 -20.29 1.75
N SER A 185 -6.49 -20.67 2.07
CA SER A 185 -7.56 -20.94 1.11
C SER A 185 -8.29 -19.67 0.62
N GLY A 186 -7.89 -18.49 1.08
CA GLY A 186 -8.50 -17.20 0.78
C GLY A 186 -9.80 -16.94 1.54
N GLY A 187 -10.18 -15.67 1.63
CA GLY A 187 -11.43 -15.23 2.28
C GLY A 187 -11.52 -15.48 3.79
N TYR A 188 -12.67 -15.12 4.36
CA TYR A 188 -12.94 -15.17 5.81
C TYR A 188 -13.21 -16.60 6.29
N GLN A 189 -12.14 -17.36 6.50
CA GLN A 189 -12.25 -18.77 6.89
C GLN A 189 -11.65 -19.08 8.27
N LEU A 190 -10.96 -18.14 8.92
CA LEU A 190 -10.29 -18.39 10.19
C LEU A 190 -11.26 -18.24 11.35
N THR A 191 -11.37 -19.27 12.18
CA THR A 191 -11.93 -19.11 13.54
C THR A 191 -10.95 -18.34 14.43
N PHE A 192 -11.37 -17.92 15.62
CA PHE A 192 -10.48 -17.22 16.54
C PHE A 192 -9.27 -18.06 16.94
N GLU A 193 -9.43 -19.38 17.09
CA GLU A 193 -8.31 -20.28 17.39
C GLU A 193 -7.39 -20.49 16.18
N ASP A 194 -7.95 -20.61 14.97
CA ASP A 194 -7.14 -20.68 13.74
C ASP A 194 -6.32 -19.40 13.55
N ALA A 195 -6.92 -18.25 13.86
CA ALA A 195 -6.26 -16.95 13.80
C ALA A 195 -5.06 -16.86 14.75
N LYS A 196 -5.17 -17.38 15.97
CA LYS A 196 -4.04 -17.45 16.92
C LYS A 196 -2.91 -18.31 16.37
N GLN A 197 -3.24 -19.50 15.86
CA GLN A 197 -2.26 -20.42 15.28
C GLN A 197 -1.58 -19.82 14.05
N LEU A 198 -2.34 -19.11 13.21
CA LEU A 198 -1.81 -18.45 12.02
C LEU A 198 -0.81 -17.36 12.39
N CYS A 199 -1.12 -16.48 13.36
CA CYS A 199 -0.15 -15.49 13.82
C CYS A 199 1.11 -16.16 14.42
N ALA A 200 0.92 -17.22 15.21
CA ALA A 200 2.04 -17.95 15.83
C ALA A 200 2.98 -18.56 14.77
N LYS A 201 2.44 -19.03 13.64
CA LYS A 201 3.25 -19.54 12.50
C LYS A 201 4.23 -18.50 11.96
N TYR A 202 3.90 -17.21 12.05
CA TYR A 202 4.77 -16.11 11.62
C TYR A 202 5.63 -15.53 12.77
N GLY A 203 5.60 -16.16 13.95
CA GLY A 203 6.27 -15.67 15.15
C GLY A 203 5.63 -14.39 15.69
N ALA A 204 4.30 -14.26 15.54
CA ALA A 204 3.52 -13.11 15.95
C ALA A 204 2.37 -13.53 16.89
N ALA A 205 1.80 -12.57 17.61
CA ALA A 205 0.55 -12.76 18.37
C ALA A 205 -0.61 -12.05 17.66
N ILE A 206 -1.86 -12.34 18.03
CA ILE A 206 -2.99 -11.52 17.54
C ILE A 206 -2.81 -10.09 18.08
N ALA A 207 -2.99 -9.10 17.20
CA ALA A 207 -2.88 -7.69 17.56
C ALA A 207 -4.00 -7.27 18.52
N THR A 208 -3.64 -6.42 19.48
CA THR A 208 -4.61 -5.72 20.33
C THR A 208 -5.23 -4.55 19.57
N HIS A 209 -6.37 -4.05 20.04
CA HIS A 209 -6.99 -2.85 19.47
C HIS A 209 -6.03 -1.65 19.50
N ALA A 210 -5.28 -1.45 20.59
CA ALA A 210 -4.30 -0.37 20.70
C ALA A 210 -3.16 -0.48 19.66
N GLN A 211 -2.66 -1.69 19.40
CA GLN A 211 -1.66 -1.93 18.36
C GLN A 211 -2.23 -1.68 16.97
N LEU A 212 -3.47 -2.10 16.71
CA LEU A 212 -4.15 -1.81 15.44
C LEU A 212 -4.32 -0.29 15.24
N THR A 213 -4.64 0.46 16.31
CA THR A 213 -4.71 1.93 16.28
C THR A 213 -3.36 2.56 15.96
N ALA A 214 -2.27 2.07 16.56
CA ALA A 214 -0.92 2.54 16.23
C ALA A 214 -0.57 2.25 14.76
N ALA A 215 -0.90 1.06 14.26
CA ALA A 215 -0.66 0.69 12.88
C ALA A 215 -1.51 1.48 11.88
N TRP A 216 -2.78 1.76 12.22
CA TRP A 216 -3.62 2.66 11.46
C TRP A 216 -3.00 4.06 11.44
N ASN A 217 -2.58 4.63 12.56
CA ASN A 217 -1.88 5.93 12.57
C ASN A 217 -0.60 5.93 11.70
N ASP A 218 0.07 4.77 11.56
CA ASP A 218 1.24 4.57 10.68
C ASP A 218 0.86 4.26 9.19
N GLY A 219 -0.42 4.36 8.85
CA GLY A 219 -0.93 4.25 7.48
C GLY A 219 -1.44 2.87 7.08
N LEU A 220 -1.69 1.95 8.02
CA LEU A 220 -2.36 0.68 7.71
C LEU A 220 -3.79 0.93 7.24
N ASP A 221 -4.09 0.57 5.99
CA ASP A 221 -5.42 0.68 5.38
C ASP A 221 -5.80 -0.66 4.75
N VAL A 222 -6.64 -1.44 5.45
CA VAL A 222 -7.06 -2.78 5.03
C VAL A 222 -8.57 -2.89 5.20
N CYS A 223 -9.28 -3.13 4.10
CA CYS A 223 -10.74 -3.32 4.12
C CYS A 223 -11.08 -4.81 4.23
N ALA A 224 -10.68 -5.41 5.35
CA ALA A 224 -10.99 -6.80 5.65
C ALA A 224 -11.18 -7.01 7.15
N CYS A 225 -12.30 -7.60 7.54
CA CYS A 225 -12.59 -7.93 8.94
C CYS A 225 -11.56 -8.93 9.47
N GLY A 226 -10.88 -8.58 10.55
CA GLY A 226 -9.90 -9.47 11.18
C GLY A 226 -10.05 -9.53 12.69
N TRP A 227 -9.78 -10.71 13.25
CA TRP A 227 -9.75 -10.96 14.68
C TRP A 227 -8.71 -10.09 15.41
N LEU A 228 -9.08 -9.66 16.61
CA LEU A 228 -8.25 -8.94 17.58
C LEU A 228 -8.13 -9.73 18.89
N ALA A 229 -7.12 -9.40 19.70
CA ALA A 229 -6.73 -10.18 20.87
C ALA A 229 -7.84 -10.35 21.92
N ASP A 230 -8.81 -9.45 21.96
CA ASP A 230 -9.99 -9.47 22.83
C ASP A 230 -11.15 -10.35 22.31
N GLY A 231 -10.96 -11.02 21.17
CA GLY A 231 -12.01 -11.82 20.51
C GLY A 231 -13.06 -10.97 19.79
N ASP A 232 -12.81 -9.66 19.67
CA ASP A 232 -13.55 -8.81 18.74
C ASP A 232 -12.93 -8.86 17.34
N ALA A 233 -13.60 -8.24 16.38
CA ALA A 233 -13.00 -8.01 15.07
C ALA A 233 -13.31 -6.62 14.55
N GLY A 234 -12.36 -6.12 13.76
CA GLY A 234 -12.51 -4.85 13.07
C GLY A 234 -11.59 -4.76 11.87
N TYR A 235 -11.55 -3.57 11.28
CA TYR A 235 -10.70 -3.27 10.14
C TYR A 235 -10.38 -1.78 10.07
N PRO A 236 -9.11 -1.41 9.79
CA PRO A 236 -8.65 -0.03 9.70
C PRO A 236 -8.83 0.53 8.27
N ILE A 237 -9.48 1.70 8.14
CA ILE A 237 -9.63 2.41 6.85
C ILE A 237 -9.11 3.83 6.97
N HIS A 238 -8.28 4.28 6.03
CA HIS A 238 -7.92 5.70 5.87
C HIS A 238 -8.75 6.39 4.81
N LYS A 239 -9.09 5.67 3.73
CA LYS A 239 -9.82 6.25 2.60
C LYS A 239 -11.12 5.52 2.30
N ALA A 240 -12.20 6.29 2.30
CA ALA A 240 -13.51 5.85 1.83
C ALA A 240 -13.44 5.28 0.41
N ARG A 241 -13.99 4.07 0.20
CA ARG A 241 -14.00 3.39 -1.10
C ARG A 241 -15.20 2.44 -1.24
N PRO A 242 -15.70 2.19 -2.47
CA PRO A 242 -16.79 1.25 -2.70
C PRO A 242 -16.49 -0.13 -2.12
N GLY A 243 -17.50 -0.78 -1.52
CA GLY A 243 -17.34 -2.08 -0.85
C GLY A 243 -16.77 -2.02 0.57
N CYS A 244 -16.36 -0.83 1.02
CA CYS A 244 -15.87 -0.55 2.36
C CYS A 244 -16.68 0.58 3.00
N LEU A 245 -16.44 0.89 4.27
CA LEU A 245 -17.13 2.01 4.92
C LEU A 245 -16.68 3.36 4.33
N SER A 246 -17.59 4.33 4.39
CA SER A 246 -17.47 5.65 3.77
C SER A 246 -16.73 6.69 4.61
N TYR A 247 -16.18 6.30 5.77
CA TYR A 247 -15.41 7.18 6.65
C TYR A 247 -14.17 6.47 7.21
N ALA A 248 -13.14 7.27 7.51
CA ALA A 248 -11.88 6.80 8.05
C ALA A 248 -12.01 6.42 9.54
N GLY A 249 -11.24 5.44 9.97
CA GLY A 249 -11.19 4.96 11.35
C GLY A 249 -11.02 3.46 11.45
N ILE A 250 -11.00 2.96 12.68
CA ILE A 250 -11.04 1.53 12.99
C ILE A 250 -12.48 1.15 13.29
N HIS A 251 -13.03 0.27 12.45
CA HIS A 251 -14.41 -0.15 12.53
C HIS A 251 -14.51 -1.48 13.27
N SER A 252 -14.56 -1.43 14.60
CA SER A 252 -14.71 -2.59 15.49
C SER A 252 -15.83 -2.38 16.52
N GLY A 253 -16.04 -3.35 17.40
CA GLY A 253 -17.05 -3.32 18.45
C GLY A 253 -18.28 -4.16 18.13
N THR A 254 -19.18 -4.26 19.11
CA THR A 254 -20.40 -5.07 19.05
C THR A 254 -21.37 -4.64 17.94
N ASN A 255 -21.38 -3.35 17.59
CA ASN A 255 -22.21 -2.80 16.53
C ASN A 255 -21.53 -2.76 15.16
N SER A 256 -20.30 -3.27 15.06
CA SER A 256 -19.59 -3.32 13.80
C SER A 256 -20.21 -4.33 12.84
N TRP A 257 -20.08 -4.05 11.54
CA TRP A 257 -20.49 -5.00 10.50
C TRP A 257 -19.79 -6.35 10.66
N CYS A 258 -18.50 -6.36 11.05
CA CYS A 258 -17.75 -7.59 11.30
C CYS A 258 -18.41 -8.45 12.38
N LYS A 259 -18.81 -7.85 13.51
CA LYS A 259 -19.40 -8.61 14.60
C LYS A 259 -20.83 -9.06 14.27
N GLN A 260 -21.68 -8.16 13.79
CA GLN A 260 -23.11 -8.43 13.58
C GLN A 260 -23.41 -9.32 12.37
N THR A 261 -22.61 -9.21 11.31
CA THR A 261 -22.92 -9.89 10.04
C THR A 261 -21.97 -11.02 9.75
N LEU A 262 -20.67 -10.80 9.89
CA LEU A 262 -19.67 -11.82 9.54
C LEU A 262 -19.53 -12.84 10.67
N ILE A 263 -19.03 -12.42 11.83
CA ILE A 263 -18.74 -13.31 12.95
C ILE A 263 -19.99 -13.95 13.52
N ALA A 264 -21.08 -13.19 13.74
CA ALA A 264 -22.30 -13.77 14.30
C ALA A 264 -22.90 -14.87 13.41
N LYS A 265 -22.69 -14.83 12.08
CA LYS A 265 -23.21 -15.84 11.15
C LYS A 265 -22.25 -16.99 10.88
N THR A 266 -20.96 -16.70 10.73
CA THR A 266 -19.98 -17.69 10.26
C THR A 266 -19.00 -18.13 11.34
N GLY A 267 -18.83 -17.34 12.41
CA GLY A 267 -17.77 -17.51 13.39
C GLY A 267 -16.37 -17.37 12.78
N ARG A 268 -16.23 -16.73 11.62
CA ARG A 268 -15.00 -16.69 10.83
C ARG A 268 -14.66 -15.29 10.33
N ALA A 269 -13.37 -14.97 10.29
CA ALA A 269 -12.83 -13.71 9.80
C ALA A 269 -11.39 -13.93 9.27
N ASP A 270 -10.69 -12.84 8.93
CA ASP A 270 -9.23 -12.83 8.78
C ASP A 270 -8.57 -12.56 10.15
N VAL A 271 -7.29 -12.19 10.20
CA VAL A 271 -6.62 -11.81 11.45
C VAL A 271 -5.64 -10.65 11.26
N TYR A 272 -5.51 -9.82 12.29
CA TYR A 272 -4.40 -8.88 12.43
C TYR A 272 -3.39 -9.45 13.42
N CYS A 273 -2.14 -9.61 12.98
CA CYS A 273 -1.06 -10.14 13.79
C CYS A 273 -0.08 -9.02 14.14
N PHE A 274 0.50 -9.07 15.33
CA PHE A 274 1.52 -8.15 15.80
C PHE A 274 2.83 -8.90 16.09
N LYS A 275 3.92 -8.41 15.51
CA LYS A 275 5.28 -8.90 15.74
C LYS A 275 6.13 -7.74 16.27
N GLN A 276 6.76 -7.98 17.42
CA GLN A 276 7.60 -7.01 18.12
C GLN A 276 8.96 -6.83 17.44
#